data_AF-A0A920RLL0-F1
#
_entry.id   AF-A0A920RLL0-F1
#
_cell.length_a   1.000
_cell.length_b   1.000
_cell.length_c   1.000
_cell.angle_alpha   90.00
_cell.angle_beta   90.00
_cell.angle_gamma   90.00
#
_symmetry.space_group_name_H-M   'P 1'
#
loop_
_entity.id
_entity.type
_entity.pdbx_description
1 polymer ?
#
loop_
_entity_poly.entity_id
_entity_poly.type
_entity_poly.pdbx_seq_one_letter_code
_entity_poly.pdbx_strand_id
1 'polypeptide(L)' 'MRIAVVGAGIAGLVASHVLSRRHQVTLFEAEATAGGHANTVAINDNGRQRPIDTGFIVFNRENYPLLSDSSNT' A
#
# COMPACT_ATOMS: atom_id res chain seq x y z
N MET A 1 -13.68 3.91 -19.26
CA MET A 1 -12.99 2.63 -19.57
C MET A 1 -13.09 1.71 -18.36
N ARG A 2 -12.98 0.39 -18.56
CA ARG A 2 -12.81 -0.59 -17.49
C ARG A 2 -11.35 -0.99 -17.45
N ILE A 3 -10.70 -0.86 -16.28
CA ILE A 3 -9.26 -1.08 -16.12
C ILE A 3 -9.05 -2.14 -15.04
N ALA A 4 -8.22 -3.14 -15.35
CA ALA A 4 -7.74 -4.10 -14.36
C ALA A 4 -6.33 -3.69 -13.89
N VAL A 5 -6.11 -3.65 -12.59
CA VAL A 5 -4.79 -3.52 -11.97
C VAL A 5 -4.48 -4.84 -11.26
N VAL A 6 -3.31 -5.42 -11.51
CA VAL A 6 -2.89 -6.71 -10.93
C VAL A 6 -1.74 -6.47 -9.97
N GLY A 7 -1.92 -6.84 -8.71
CA GLY A 7 -1.05 -6.56 -7.57
C GLY A 7 -1.52 -5.35 -6.77
N ALA A 8 -1.80 -5.55 -5.49
CA ALA A 8 -2.20 -4.55 -4.50
C ALA A 8 -1.04 -4.19 -3.54
N GLY A 9 0.20 -4.18 -4.04
CA GLY A 9 1.30 -3.46 -3.38
C GLY A 9 1.12 -1.94 -3.46
N ILE A 10 2.02 -1.17 -2.85
CA ILE A 10 1.96 0.31 -2.81
C ILE A 10 1.68 0.91 -4.20
N ALA A 11 2.43 0.50 -5.23
CA ALA A 11 2.26 1.03 -6.58
C ALA A 11 0.88 0.72 -7.18
N GLY A 12 0.37 -0.50 -7.01
CA GLY A 12 -0.93 -0.91 -7.52
C GLY A 12 -2.10 -0.24 -6.80
N LEU A 13 -1.97 -0.04 -5.49
CA LEU A 13 -2.93 0.73 -4.69
C LEU A 13 -2.99 2.19 -5.13
N VAL A 14 -1.84 2.85 -5.29
CA VAL A 14 -1.78 4.24 -5.76
C VAL A 14 -2.32 4.37 -7.20
N ALA A 15 -1.91 3.47 -8.10
CA ALA A 15 -2.41 3.46 -9.47
C ALA A 15 -3.94 3.27 -9.51
N SER A 16 -4.47 2.30 -8.75
CA SER A 16 -5.91 2.05 -8.67
C SER A 16 -6.67 3.25 -8.11
N HIS A 17 -6.16 3.85 -7.03
CA HIS A 17 -6.73 5.04 -6.42
C HIS A 17 -6.82 6.21 -7.41
N VAL A 18 -5.73 6.55 -8.09
CA VAL A 18 -5.70 7.65 -9.06
C VAL A 18 -6.60 7.36 -10.28
N LEU A 19 -6.52 6.16 -10.84
CA LEU A 19 -7.30 5.78 -12.04
C LEU A 19 -8.81 5.72 -11.74
N SER A 20 -9.19 5.29 -10.52
CA SER A 20 -10.59 5.16 -10.11
C SER A 20 -11.35 6.49 -10.14
N ARG A 21 -10.65 7.62 -10.06
CA ARG A 21 -11.25 8.97 -10.16
C ARG A 21 -11.97 9.24 -11.48
N ARG A 22 -11.62 8.52 -12.56
CA ARG A 22 -12.20 8.72 -13.90
C ARG A 22 -12.62 7.42 -14.59
N HIS A 23 -12.27 6.26 -14.05
CA HIS A 23 -12.45 4.97 -14.70
C HIS A 23 -12.99 3.94 -13.70
N GLN A 24 -13.70 2.93 -14.20
CA GLN A 24 -14.06 1.78 -13.38
C GLN A 24 -12.82 0.89 -13.27
N VAL A 25 -12.29 0.76 -12.05
CA VAL A 25 -11.08 -0.03 -11.78
C VAL A 25 -11.45 -1.30 -11.01
N THR A 26 -10.86 -2.42 -11.40
CA THR A 26 -10.86 -3.66 -10.61
C THR A 26 -9.41 -3.98 -10.25
N LEU A 27 -9.14 -4.06 -8.95
CA LEU A 27 -7.83 -4.42 -8.41
C LEU A 27 -7.84 -5.91 -8.03
N PHE A 28 -6.85 -6.65 -8.49
CA PHE A 28 -6.64 -8.06 -8.15
C PHE A 28 -5.38 -8.19 -7.30
N GLU A 29 -5.45 -8.96 -6.23
CA GLU A 29 -4.33 -9.32 -5.36
C GLU A 29 -4.32 -10.84 -5.19
N ALA A 30 -3.13 -11.44 -5.18
CA ALA A 30 -2.94 -12.86 -4.97
C ALA A 30 -3.07 -13.22 -3.48
N GLU A 31 -2.60 -12.33 -2.60
CA GLU A 31 -2.64 -12.51 -1.15
C GLU A 31 -3.99 -12.13 -0.53
N ALA A 32 -4.23 -12.61 0.70
CA ALA A 32 -5.44 -12.28 1.46
C ALA A 32 -5.48 -10.81 1.93
N THR A 33 -4.34 -10.11 1.88
CA THR A 33 -4.17 -8.75 2.39
C THR A 33 -3.45 -7.88 1.36
N ALA A 34 -3.91 -6.64 1.20
CA ALA A 34 -3.21 -5.65 0.39
C ALA A 34 -1.98 -5.09 1.12
N GLY A 35 -1.02 -4.56 0.35
CA GLY A 35 0.19 -3.92 0.87
C GLY A 35 1.48 -4.50 0.26
N GLY A 36 1.49 -5.80 -0.03
CA GLY A 36 2.67 -6.50 -0.55
C GLY A 36 3.86 -6.35 0.42
N HIS A 37 4.96 -5.72 -0.02
CA HIS A 37 6.10 -5.43 0.86
C HIS A 37 5.80 -4.38 1.95
N ALA A 38 4.74 -3.57 1.83
CA ALA A 38 4.25 -2.78 2.96
C ALA A 38 3.42 -3.69 3.86
N ASN A 39 4.10 -4.39 4.77
CA ASN A 39 3.51 -5.42 5.60
C ASN A 39 3.86 -5.19 7.08
N THR A 40 2.82 -5.08 7.90
CA THR A 40 2.92 -4.94 9.35
C THR A 40 2.29 -6.18 9.99
N VAL A 41 3.08 -6.90 10.79
CA VAL A 41 2.60 -8.07 11.54
C VAL A 41 2.45 -7.71 13.01
N ALA A 42 1.37 -8.15 13.65
CA ALA A 42 1.20 -8.02 15.08
C ALA A 42 1.89 -9.18 15.80
N ILE A 43 2.83 -8.87 16.69
CA ILE A 43 3.45 -9.85 17.58
C ILE A 43 2.94 -9.65 19.01
N ASN A 44 2.72 -10.75 19.73
CA ASN A 44 2.47 -10.68 21.16
C ASN A 44 3.80 -10.56 21.91
N ASP A 45 4.06 -9.41 22.53
CA ASP A 45 5.18 -9.20 23.44
C ASP A 45 4.64 -8.98 24.86
N ASN A 46 4.77 -9.99 25.72
CA ASN A 46 4.38 -9.95 27.13
C ASN A 46 2.90 -9.53 27.36
N GLY A 47 1.99 -10.06 26.53
CA GLY A 47 0.55 -9.75 26.61
C GLY A 47 0.15 -8.47 25.86
N ARG A 48 1.12 -7.74 25.28
CA ARG A 48 0.87 -6.56 24.45
C ARG A 48 1.09 -6.88 22.98
N GLN A 49 0.07 -6.62 22.16
CA GLN A 49 0.23 -6.68 20.71
C GLN A 49 1.09 -5.51 20.24
N ARG A 50 2.17 -5.81 19.50
CA ARG A 50 3.06 -4.83 18.90
C ARG A 50 3.05 -4.98 17.38
N PRO A 51 2.74 -3.91 16.63
CA PRO A 51 2.90 -3.92 15.18
C PRO A 51 4.39 -3.83 14.83
N ILE A 52 4.85 -4.71 13.93
CA ILE A 52 6.22 -4.75 13.42
C ILE A 52 6.18 -4.77 11.90
N ASP A 53 6.86 -3.82 11.28
CA ASP A 53 7.00 -3.76 9.82
C ASP A 53 8.09 -4.74 9.37
N THR A 54 7.77 -5.60 8.40
CA THR A 54 8.68 -6.68 7.96
C THR A 54 9.24 -6.48 6.55
N GLY A 55 8.80 -5.45 5.82
CA GLY A 55 9.28 -5.17 4.47
C GLY A 55 9.69 -3.72 4.30
N PHE A 56 8.72 -2.83 4.12
CA PHE A 56 8.98 -1.39 3.99
C PHE A 56 9.17 -0.74 5.38
N ILE A 57 10.41 -0.67 5.85
CA ILE A 57 10.76 -0.24 7.23
C ILE A 57 11.41 1.16 7.32
N VAL A 58 11.78 1.76 6.19
CA VAL A 58 12.40 3.10 6.15
C VAL A 58 11.59 4.03 5.27
N PHE A 59 11.29 5.21 5.80
CA PHE A 59 10.64 6.29 5.08
C PHE A 59 11.22 7.64 5.49
N ASN A 60 11.45 8.53 4.52
CA ASN A 60 11.75 9.93 4.77
C ASN A 60 11.24 10.80 3.61
N ARG A 61 11.00 12.09 3.86
CA ARG A 61 10.40 12.99 2.87
C ARG A 61 11.33 13.30 1.69
N GLU A 62 12.64 13.32 1.92
CA GLU A 62 13.65 13.67 0.91
C GLU A 62 13.72 12.61 -0.19
N ASN A 63 13.68 11.34 0.20
CA ASN A 63 13.77 10.20 -0.72
C ASN A 63 12.40 9.74 -1.24
N TYR A 64 11.30 10.14 -0.59
CA TYR A 64 9.93 9.73 -0.95
C TYR A 64 8.97 10.92 -1.12
N PRO A 65 9.31 11.94 -1.92
CA PRO A 65 8.50 13.15 -2.04
C PRO A 65 7.06 12.86 -2.48
N LEU A 66 6.87 11.99 -3.47
CA LEU A 66 5.54 11.61 -4.00
C LEU A 66 4.70 10.77 -3.04
N LEU A 67 5.34 10.08 -2.09
CA LEU A 67 4.65 9.30 -1.06
C LEU A 67 4.42 10.12 0.22
N SER A 68 5.14 11.24 0.36
CA SER A 68 5.07 12.13 1.52
C SER A 68 4.17 13.35 1.32
N ASP A 69 3.88 13.69 0.06
CA ASP A 69 3.08 14.85 -0.30
C ASP A 69 1.67 14.42 -0.75
N SER A 70 0.69 14.66 0.12
CA SER A 70 -0.71 14.33 -0.14
C SER A 70 -1.37 15.24 -1.17
N SER A 71 -0.73 16.32 -1.62
CA SER A 71 -1.27 17.21 -2.65
C SER A 71 -1.31 16.57 -4.04
N ASN A 72 -0.57 15.47 -4.24
CA ASN A 72 -0.47 14.72 -5.51
C ASN A 72 -1.31 13.43 -5.55
N THR A 73 -1.97 13.03 -4.46
CA THR A 73 -2.78 11.79 -4.34
C THR A 73 -4.24 12.03 -4.05
#